data_AF-A0A6P0JVS3-F1
#
_entry.id   AF-A0A6P0JVS3-F1
#
_cell.length_a   1.000
_cell.length_b   1.000
_cell.length_c   1.000
_cell.angle_alpha   90.00
_cell.angle_beta   90.00
_cell.angle_gamma   90.00
#
_symmetry.space_group_name_H-M   'P 1'
#
loop_
_entity.id
_entity.type
_entity.pdbx_description
1 polymer ?
#
loop_
_entity_poly.entity_id
_entity_poly.type
_entity_poly.pdbx_seq_one_letter_code
_entity_poly.pdbx_strand_id
1 'polypeptide(L)'
;MSTAKNYLAEIFNFIKTISKKQGTGQLKIVAQNQQWEFFFLQGRMVYAVTPEHRVRRWLRSLKQQNCYHLFKEHYSQSEEYHPWEYS
;
A
#
# COMPACT_ATOMS: atom_id res chain seq x y z
N MET A 1 -29.83 -8.22 6.99
CA MET A 1 -28.71 -7.65 7.77
C MET A 1 -27.53 -7.47 6.83
N SER A 2 -26.96 -6.26 6.80
CA SER A 2 -26.12 -5.73 5.72
C SER A 2 -24.77 -6.46 5.56
N THR A 3 -24.57 -7.10 4.41
CA THR A 3 -23.33 -7.78 3.97
C THR A 3 -22.08 -6.90 4.10
N ALA A 4 -22.21 -5.58 3.95
CA ALA A 4 -21.11 -4.63 4.10
C ALA A 4 -20.49 -4.63 5.51
N LYS A 5 -21.27 -4.92 6.55
CA LYS A 5 -20.74 -4.99 7.94
C LYS A 5 -19.79 -6.16 8.13
N ASN A 6 -19.98 -7.26 7.40
CA ASN A 6 -19.14 -8.45 7.53
C ASN A 6 -17.75 -8.23 6.89
N TYR A 7 -17.70 -7.63 5.69
CA TYR A 7 -16.44 -7.36 5.00
C TYR A 7 -15.53 -6.39 5.76
N LEU A 8 -16.09 -5.35 6.38
CA LEU A 8 -15.31 -4.43 7.21
C LEU A 8 -14.70 -5.13 8.43
N ALA A 9 -15.45 -6.04 9.05
CA ALA A 9 -14.95 -6.83 10.18
C ALA A 9 -13.82 -7.77 9.76
N GLU A 10 -13.94 -8.41 8.59
CA GLU A 10 -12.90 -9.27 8.02
C GLU A 10 -11.61 -8.49 7.72
N ILE A 11 -11.72 -7.34 7.05
CA ILE A 11 -10.57 -6.46 6.76
C ILE A 11 -9.91 -6.01 8.06
N PHE A 12 -10.69 -5.61 9.06
CA PHE A 12 -10.16 -5.20 10.35
C PHE A 12 -9.39 -6.32 11.05
N ASN A 13 -9.93 -7.54 11.03
CA ASN A 13 -9.26 -8.72 11.59
C ASN A 13 -7.96 -9.05 10.85
N PHE A 14 -7.93 -8.86 9.53
CA PHE A 14 -6.73 -9.06 8.73
C PHE A 14 -5.64 -8.05 9.09
N ILE A 15 -5.99 -6.77 9.17
CA ILE A 15 -5.07 -5.69 9.60
C ILE A 15 -4.53 -5.96 11.01
N LYS A 16 -5.41 -6.38 11.93
CA LYS A 16 -5.01 -6.74 13.30
C LYS A 16 -4.03 -7.91 13.31
N THR A 17 -4.20 -8.87 12.41
CA THR A 17 -3.29 -10.02 12.25
C THR A 17 -1.93 -9.58 11.71
N ILE A 18 -1.89 -8.72 10.68
CA ILE A 18 -0.65 -8.13 10.16
C ILE A 18 0.09 -7.39 11.28
N SER A 19 -0.63 -6.59 12.07
CA SER A 19 -0.04 -5.84 13.17
C SER A 19 0.58 -6.74 14.23
N LYS A 20 -0.16 -7.76 14.68
CA LYS A 20 0.35 -8.75 15.66
C LYS A 20 1.56 -9.52 15.16
N LYS A 21 1.57 -9.90 13.87
CA LYS A 21 2.67 -10.67 13.27
C LYS A 21 3.86 -9.81 12.84
N GLN A 22 3.80 -8.49 13.08
CA GLN A 22 4.78 -7.53 12.56
C GLN A 22 5.02 -7.67 11.05
N GLY A 23 3.96 -8.00 10.31
CA GLY A 23 4.03 -8.22 8.87
C GLY A 23 4.48 -6.96 8.14
N THR A 24 5.36 -7.14 7.17
CA THR A 24 5.83 -6.11 6.24
C THR A 24 5.41 -6.50 4.84
N GLY A 25 4.90 -5.56 4.05
CA GLY A 25 4.44 -5.83 2.69
C GLY A 25 3.20 -5.03 2.30
N GLN A 26 2.49 -5.53 1.30
CA GLN A 26 1.37 -4.84 0.67
C GLN A 26 0.09 -5.67 0.78
N LEU A 27 -0.99 -5.04 1.24
CA LEU A 27 -2.34 -5.59 1.21
C LEU A 27 -3.12 -4.91 0.09
N LYS A 28 -3.59 -5.69 -0.88
CA LYS A 28 -4.45 -5.22 -1.97
C LYS A 28 -5.88 -5.65 -1.71
N ILE A 29 -6.81 -4.70 -1.71
CA ILE A 29 -8.25 -4.93 -1.56
C ILE A 29 -8.91 -4.44 -2.84
N VAL A 30 -9.64 -5.33 -3.52
CA VAL A 30 -10.35 -5.01 -4.76
C VAL A 30 -11.84 -5.18 -4.51
N ALA A 31 -12.60 -4.11 -4.71
CA ALA A 31 -14.05 -4.10 -4.55
C ALA A 31 -14.70 -3.17 -5.58
N GLN A 32 -15.69 -3.68 -6.32
CA GLN A 32 -16.56 -2.88 -7.20
C GLN A 32 -15.80 -1.84 -8.06
N ASN A 33 -14.79 -2.30 -8.83
CA ASN A 33 -13.89 -1.48 -9.65
C ASN A 33 -12.94 -0.52 -8.92
N GLN A 34 -12.93 -0.51 -7.58
CA GLN A 34 -11.94 0.21 -6.80
C GLN A 34 -10.91 -0.76 -6.23
N GLN A 35 -9.65 -0.36 -6.33
CA GLN A 35 -8.54 -1.05 -5.69
C GLN A 35 -7.95 -0.14 -4.62
N TRP A 36 -7.67 -0.72 -3.46
CA TRP A 36 -6.97 -0.07 -2.36
C TRP A 36 -5.71 -0.86 -2.06
N GLU A 37 -4.59 -0.17 -1.95
CA GLU A 37 -3.31 -0.76 -1.58
C GLU A 37 -2.85 -0.16 -0.26
N PHE A 38 -2.63 -1.01 0.73
CA PHE A 38 -2.13 -0.63 2.04
C PHE A 38 -0.72 -1.19 2.23
N PHE A 39 0.20 -0.33 2.64
CA PHE A 39 1.59 -0.69 2.88
C PHE A 39 1.86 -0.79 4.36
N PHE A 40 2.49 -1.88 4.77
CA PHE A 40 2.84 -2.17 6.15
C PHE A 40 4.35 -2.32 6.32
N LEU A 41 4.87 -1.78 7.42
CA LEU A 41 6.23 -1.98 7.89
C LEU A 41 6.19 -2.38 9.36
N GLN A 42 6.72 -3.57 9.69
CA GLN A 42 6.74 -4.11 11.05
C GLN A 42 5.36 -4.07 11.75
N GLY A 43 4.30 -4.42 11.00
CA GLY A 43 2.93 -4.43 11.51
C GLY A 43 2.28 -3.05 11.66
N ARG A 44 2.95 -1.98 11.23
CA ARG A 44 2.38 -0.63 11.19
C ARG A 44 1.98 -0.27 9.77
N MET A 45 0.76 0.24 9.58
CA MET A 45 0.35 0.80 8.30
C MET A 45 1.09 2.13 8.10
N VAL A 46 1.90 2.22 7.06
CA VAL A 46 2.67 3.43 6.74
C VAL A 46 2.02 4.26 5.65
N TYR A 47 1.19 3.63 4.81
CA TYR A 47 0.56 4.30 3.68
C TYR A 47 -0.64 3.54 3.12
N ALA A 48 -1.56 4.27 2.49
CA ALA A 48 -2.71 3.72 1.78
C ALA A 48 -2.95 4.53 0.48
N VAL A 49 -3.20 3.85 -0.63
CA VAL A 49 -3.50 4.46 -1.93
C VAL A 49 -4.64 3.76 -2.65
N THR A 50 -5.28 4.51 -3.53
CA THR A 50 -6.00 3.97 -4.68
C THR A 50 -5.12 4.13 -5.93
N PRO A 51 -5.14 3.19 -6.90
CA PRO A 51 -4.26 3.22 -8.07
C PRO A 51 -4.38 4.50 -8.91
N GLU A 52 -5.50 5.21 -8.82
CA GLU A 52 -5.70 6.49 -9.51
C GLU A 52 -4.85 7.65 -8.94
N HIS A 53 -4.21 7.48 -7.77
CA HIS A 53 -3.34 8.51 -7.20
C HIS A 53 -1.84 8.19 -7.30
N ARG A 54 -1.19 9.05 -8.09
CA ARG A 54 0.23 9.13 -8.45
C ARG A 54 1.22 8.74 -7.33
N VAL A 55 2.03 7.73 -7.64
CA VAL A 55 3.29 7.25 -7.02
C VAL A 55 4.12 8.37 -6.37
N ARG A 56 4.05 9.60 -6.88
CA ARG A 56 4.73 10.79 -6.36
C ARG A 56 4.44 11.12 -4.89
N ARG A 57 3.20 11.02 -4.41
CA ARG A 57 2.88 11.33 -2.99
C ARG A 57 3.47 10.28 -2.05
N TRP A 58 3.47 9.02 -2.50
CA TRP A 58 4.07 7.90 -1.79
C TRP A 58 5.58 8.03 -1.67
N LEU A 59 6.26 8.24 -2.80
CA LEU A 59 7.71 8.45 -2.84
C LEU A 59 8.14 9.64 -1.97
N ARG A 60 7.35 10.71 -1.95
CA ARG A 60 7.62 11.88 -1.12
C ARG A 60 7.50 11.56 0.37
N SER A 61 6.44 10.87 0.78
CA SER A 61 6.22 10.48 2.17
C SER A 61 7.31 9.52 2.67
N LEU A 62 7.70 8.54 1.84
CA LEU A 62 8.76 7.59 2.16
C LEU A 62 10.14 8.25 2.28
N LYS A 63 10.45 9.24 1.43
CA LYS A 63 11.66 10.05 1.55
C LYS A 63 11.65 10.88 2.85
N GLN A 64 10.51 11.46 3.21
CA GLN A 64 10.36 12.21 4.46
C GLN A 64 10.54 11.32 5.70
N GLN A 65 10.14 10.05 5.63
CA GLN A 65 10.28 9.10 6.73
C GLN A 65 11.60 8.32 6.72
N ASN A 66 12.55 8.66 5.83
CA ASN A 66 13.84 7.97 5.66
C ASN A 66 13.71 6.46 5.34
N CYS A 67 12.57 6.03 4.82
CA CYS A 67 12.28 4.63 4.47
C CYS A 67 12.51 4.32 2.99
N TYR A 68 12.99 5.29 2.21
CA TYR A 68 13.15 5.16 0.75
C TYR A 68 14.12 4.04 0.33
N HIS A 69 15.14 3.75 1.15
CA HIS A 69 16.14 2.71 0.87
C HIS A 69 15.53 1.29 0.83
N LEU A 70 14.46 1.04 1.59
CA LEU A 70 13.77 -0.26 1.65
C LEU A 70 13.13 -0.66 0.31
N PHE A 71 13.01 0.29 -0.62
CA PHE A 71 12.33 0.08 -1.89
C PHE A 71 13.28 -0.01 -3.09
N LYS A 72 14.51 0.51 -2.95
CA LYS A 72 15.49 0.53 -4.04
C LYS A 72 15.87 -0.89 -4.49
N GLU A 73 15.77 -1.88 -3.61
CA GLU A 73 16.11 -3.28 -3.90
C GLU A 73 15.02 -4.06 -4.65
N HIS A 74 13.76 -3.62 -4.60
CA HIS A 74 12.63 -4.33 -5.23
C HIS A 74 12.18 -3.73 -6.57
N TYR A 75 12.46 -2.45 -6.81
CA TYR A 75 12.03 -1.74 -8.03
C TYR A 75 13.16 -1.41 -9.01
N SER A 76 14.41 -1.77 -8.69
CA SER A 76 15.57 -1.52 -9.56
C SER A 76 15.59 -2.35 -10.85
N GLN A 77 14.61 -3.24 -11.08
CA GLN A 77 14.50 -4.00 -12.33
C GLN A 77 13.57 -3.36 -13.37
N SER A 78 12.84 -2.30 -13.02
CA SER A 78 12.04 -1.52 -13.98
C SER A 78 12.69 -0.16 -14.24
N GLU A 79 13.92 -0.17 -14.75
CA GLU A 79 14.54 1.04 -15.32
C GLU A 79 14.02 1.32 -16.75
N GLU A 80 12.72 1.15 -17.00
CA GLU A 80 12.10 1.69 -18.21
C GLU A 80 11.48 3.05 -17.91
N TYR A 81 12.30 4.08 -18.15
CA TYR A 81 11.94 5.39 -18.67
C TYR A 81 10.89 6.19 -17.86
N HIS A 82 11.40 7.13 -17.04
CA HIS A 82 10.62 8.23 -16.44
C HIS A 82 10.97 9.57 -17.08
N PRO A 83 10.14 10.10 -18.00
CA PRO A 83 10.25 11.52 -18.35
C PRO A 83 9.11 12.34 -17.74
N TRP A 84 7.87 11.89 -17.88
CA TRP A 84 6.69 12.59 -17.38
C TRP A 84 5.52 11.62 -17.49
N GLU A 85 5.06 11.06 -16.37
CA GLU A 85 3.83 10.25 -16.31
C GLU A 85 2.65 11.05 -16.89
N TYR A 86 2.35 10.85 -18.18
CA TYR A 86 1.04 10.92 -18.83
C TYR A 86 1.09 10.36 -20.27
N SER A 87 0.24 9.38 -20.51
CA SER A 87 -0.67 9.31 -21.66
C SER A 87 -2.05 8.99 -21.09
#